data_AF-A0A9Q9C8D9-F1
#
_entry.id   AF-A0A9Q9C8D9-F1
#
_cell.length_a   1.000
_cell.length_b   1.000
_cell.length_c   1.000
_cell.angle_alpha   90.00
_cell.angle_beta   90.00
_cell.angle_gamma   90.00
#
_symmetry.space_group_name_H-M   'P 1'
#
loop_
_entity.id
_entity.type
_entity.pdbx_description
1 polymer ?
#
loop_
_entity_poly.entity_id
_entity_poly.type
_entity_poly.pdbx_seq_one_letter_code
_entity_poly.pdbx_strand_id
1 'polypeptide(L)'
;MDERIEEIEKLLVKPKEWKYAGEVDVRKRPKNSLLEQEEIDFKQGPPLVPFSSKQDSEIESITLQRIREGTFDNHEYNVKEVVDIADELPDTDDLECKDILSLYNEIEGDLMQIVDFGNNGFVPDCEIRIVQGKESSSSTKKKLDVKSLDRIRNVTVLKKS
;
A
#
# COMPACT_ATOMS: atom_id res chain seq x y z
N MET A 1 59.88 -24.64 37.33
CA MET A 1 59.19 -23.37 37.60
C MET A 1 59.20 -22.52 36.33
N ASP A 2 60.34 -22.47 35.64
CA ASP A 2 60.54 -21.66 34.43
C ASP A 2 59.61 -22.03 33.26
N GLU A 3 59.38 -23.32 32.99
CA GLU A 3 58.46 -23.75 31.91
C GLU A 3 57.02 -23.24 32.08
N ARG A 4 56.53 -23.20 33.33
CA ARG A 4 55.18 -22.69 33.64
C ARG A 4 55.09 -21.18 33.45
N ILE A 5 56.19 -20.47 33.73
CA ILE A 5 56.28 -19.02 33.52
C ILE A 5 56.31 -18.73 32.02
N GLU A 6 57.13 -19.45 31.25
CA GLU A 6 57.19 -19.32 29.79
C GLU A 6 55.85 -19.60 29.11
N GLU A 7 55.11 -20.61 29.57
CA GLU A 7 53.76 -20.91 29.08
C GLU A 7 52.78 -19.76 29.36
N ILE A 8 52.80 -19.21 30.57
CA ILE A 8 51.94 -18.09 30.96
C ILE A 8 52.30 -16.83 30.16
N GLU A 9 53.58 -16.50 30.02
CA GLU A 9 54.04 -15.37 29.23
C GLU A 9 53.58 -15.48 27.78
N LYS A 10 53.71 -16.68 27.18
CA LYS A 10 53.23 -16.93 25.83
C LYS A 10 51.71 -16.79 25.70
N LEU A 11 50.94 -17.14 26.73
CA LEU A 11 49.48 -16.94 26.73
C LEU A 11 49.11 -15.46 26.85
N LEU A 12 49.84 -14.69 27.66
CA LEU A 12 49.59 -13.26 27.86
C LEU A 12 49.96 -12.39 26.65
N VAL A 13 50.96 -12.81 25.87
CA VAL A 13 51.37 -12.12 24.63
C VAL A 13 50.42 -12.40 23.45
N LYS A 14 49.68 -13.52 23.48
CA LYS A 14 48.73 -13.86 22.41
C LYS A 14 47.57 -12.85 22.34
N PRO A 15 46.99 -12.64 21.14
CA PRO A 15 45.77 -11.85 21.02
C PRO A 15 44.66 -12.47 21.86
N LYS A 16 43.91 -11.62 22.56
CA LYS A 16 42.76 -12.05 23.37
C LYS A 16 41.72 -12.72 22.48
N GLU A 17 41.09 -13.77 23.00
CA GLU A 17 39.93 -14.36 22.34
C GLU A 17 38.80 -13.33 22.25
N TRP A 18 37.95 -13.46 21.22
CA TRP A 18 36.85 -12.53 20.99
C TRP A 18 35.93 -12.36 22.20
N LYS A 19 35.76 -13.40 23.02
CA LYS A 19 34.95 -13.37 24.26
C LYS A 19 35.49 -12.39 25.31
N TYR A 20 36.80 -12.15 25.31
CA TYR A 20 37.48 -11.24 26.25
C TYR A 20 37.78 -9.87 25.64
N ALA A 21 37.40 -9.66 24.36
CA ALA A 21 37.49 -8.37 23.70
C ALA A 21 36.18 -7.60 23.91
N GLY A 22 36.28 -6.30 24.20
CA GLY A 22 35.13 -5.39 24.10
C GLY A 22 34.75 -5.16 22.63
N GLU A 23 33.50 -4.75 22.37
CA GLU A 23 33.03 -4.29 21.05
C GLU A 23 33.34 -5.25 19.89
N VAL A 24 32.74 -6.43 19.96
CA VAL A 24 32.95 -7.51 18.99
C VAL A 24 31.89 -7.47 17.89
N ASP A 25 32.32 -7.12 16.68
CA ASP A 25 31.50 -7.21 15.47
C ASP A 25 31.27 -8.65 15.02
N VAL A 26 30.25 -8.85 14.17
CA VAL A 26 29.92 -10.16 13.57
C VAL A 26 31.10 -10.78 12.82
N ARG A 27 32.01 -9.97 12.26
CA ARG A 27 33.20 -10.43 11.53
C ARG A 27 34.36 -10.86 12.44
N LYS A 28 34.38 -10.38 13.69
CA LYS A 28 35.47 -10.62 14.65
C LYS A 28 35.27 -11.88 15.49
N ARG A 29 34.09 -12.51 15.41
CA ARG A 29 33.73 -13.76 16.08
C ARG A 29 33.34 -14.86 15.08
N PRO A 30 33.52 -16.15 15.41
CA PRO A 30 33.05 -17.25 14.56
C PRO A 30 31.53 -17.20 14.34
N LYS A 31 31.07 -17.74 13.21
CA LYS A 31 29.65 -17.83 12.88
C LYS A 31 28.91 -18.66 13.94
N ASN A 32 27.73 -18.20 14.35
CA ASN A 32 26.86 -18.86 15.35
C ASN A 32 27.46 -19.07 16.76
N SER A 33 28.65 -18.52 17.04
CA SER A 33 29.33 -18.65 18.33
C SER A 33 28.54 -18.18 19.56
N LEU A 34 27.55 -17.29 19.37
CA LEU A 34 26.66 -16.85 20.45
C LEU A 34 25.67 -17.91 20.91
N LEU A 35 25.34 -18.88 20.06
CA LEU A 35 24.40 -19.95 20.42
C LEU A 35 25.06 -21.02 21.29
N GLU A 36 26.38 -21.18 21.17
CA GLU A 36 27.18 -22.15 21.92
C GLU A 36 27.64 -21.61 23.28
N GLN A 37 27.48 -20.31 23.54
CA GLN A 37 27.91 -19.69 24.78
C GLN A 37 26.79 -19.76 25.82
N GLU A 38 27.01 -20.50 26.90
CA GLU A 38 26.00 -20.78 27.93
C GLU A 38 25.71 -19.57 28.85
N GLU A 39 26.64 -18.62 28.98
CA GLU A 39 26.56 -17.53 29.95
C GLU A 39 26.76 -16.16 29.27
N ILE A 40 25.67 -15.57 28.77
CA ILE A 40 25.64 -14.16 28.34
C ILE A 40 24.49 -13.48 29.07
N ASP A 41 24.83 -12.69 30.08
CA ASP A 41 23.87 -11.86 30.79
C ASP A 41 23.62 -10.56 30.01
N PHE A 42 22.38 -10.31 29.65
CA PHE A 42 21.95 -9.05 29.04
C PHE A 42 20.62 -8.59 29.61
N LYS A 43 20.42 -7.27 29.64
CA LYS A 43 19.15 -6.68 30.05
C LYS A 43 18.16 -6.83 28.90
N GLN A 44 17.05 -7.53 29.15
CA GLN A 44 15.92 -7.53 28.24
C GLN A 44 15.09 -6.26 28.46
N GLY A 45 14.54 -5.70 27.38
CA GLY A 45 13.50 -4.67 27.47
C GLY A 45 12.24 -5.21 28.19
N PRO A 46 11.30 -4.33 28.55
CA PRO A 46 10.02 -4.76 29.12
C PRO A 46 9.34 -5.77 28.19
N PRO A 47 8.76 -6.85 28.73
CA PRO A 47 8.08 -7.84 27.91
C PRO A 47 6.91 -7.17 27.18
N LEU A 48 6.78 -7.46 25.88
CA LEU A 48 5.53 -7.22 25.16
C LEU A 48 4.52 -8.25 25.67
N VAL A 49 3.76 -7.87 26.69
CA VAL A 49 2.70 -8.73 27.23
C VAL A 49 1.55 -8.71 26.22
N PRO A 50 1.20 -9.85 25.60
CA PRO A 50 0.04 -9.91 24.73
C PRO A 50 -1.23 -9.62 25.54
N PHE A 51 -2.27 -9.08 24.90
CA PHE A 51 -3.56 -8.92 25.55
C PHE A 51 -4.05 -10.26 26.08
N SER A 52 -4.56 -10.25 27.31
CA SER A 52 -5.21 -11.42 27.88
C SER A 52 -6.56 -11.65 27.18
N SER A 53 -7.02 -12.90 27.14
CA SER A 53 -8.35 -13.23 26.60
C SER A 53 -9.49 -12.41 27.24
N LYS A 54 -9.35 -11.99 28.51
CA LYS A 54 -10.33 -11.11 29.16
C LYS A 54 -10.34 -9.70 28.54
N GLN A 55 -9.17 -9.14 28.28
CA GLN A 55 -9.03 -7.83 27.64
C GLN A 55 -9.57 -7.89 26.21
N ASP A 56 -9.33 -8.98 25.48
CA ASP A 56 -9.87 -9.16 24.14
C ASP A 56 -11.40 -9.17 24.12
N SER A 57 -12.03 -9.91 25.04
CA SER A 57 -13.50 -9.91 25.16
C SER A 57 -14.07 -8.55 25.55
N GLU A 58 -13.36 -7.79 26.39
CA GLU A 58 -13.75 -6.43 26.76
C GLU A 58 -13.67 -5.49 25.54
N ILE A 59 -12.57 -5.54 24.79
CA ILE A 59 -12.39 -4.78 23.54
C ILE A 59 -13.49 -5.12 22.53
N GLU A 60 -13.82 -6.40 22.37
CA GLU A 60 -14.90 -6.85 21.47
C GLU A 60 -16.25 -6.27 21.90
N SER A 61 -16.57 -6.31 23.19
CA SER A 61 -17.83 -5.79 23.71
C SER A 61 -17.99 -4.29 23.49
N ILE A 62 -16.92 -3.52 23.71
CA ILE A 62 -16.89 -2.06 23.51
C ILE A 62 -16.99 -1.74 22.01
N THR A 63 -16.29 -2.50 21.17
CA THR A 63 -16.32 -2.32 19.71
C THR A 63 -17.72 -2.56 19.17
N LEU A 64 -18.37 -3.65 19.59
CA LEU A 64 -19.75 -3.96 19.20
C LEU A 64 -20.74 -2.89 19.68
N GLN A 65 -20.55 -2.35 20.88
CA GLN A 65 -21.37 -1.26 21.39
C GLN A 65 -21.22 0.00 20.51
N ARG A 66 -19.99 0.44 20.23
CA ARG A 66 -19.73 1.63 19.40
C ARG A 66 -20.28 1.50 17.97
N ILE A 67 -20.20 0.31 17.38
CA ILE A 67 -20.79 0.05 16.06
C ILE A 67 -22.31 0.21 16.10
N ARG A 68 -22.98 -0.30 17.14
CA ARG A 68 -24.44 -0.14 17.29
C ARG A 68 -24.84 1.32 17.52
N GLU A 69 -24.04 2.06 18.28
CA GLU A 69 -24.29 3.47 18.59
C GLU A 69 -23.90 4.40 17.43
N GLY A 70 -23.13 3.90 16.45
CA GLY A 70 -22.67 4.69 15.31
C GLY A 70 -21.65 5.78 15.68
N THR A 71 -21.02 5.65 16.84
CA THR A 71 -20.05 6.62 17.37
C THR A 71 -18.66 6.29 16.85
N PHE A 72 -18.21 7.01 15.84
CA PHE A 72 -16.89 6.82 15.26
C PHE A 72 -16.06 8.11 15.35
N ASP A 73 -14.78 7.95 15.67
CA ASP A 73 -13.81 9.05 15.77
C ASP A 73 -13.22 9.42 14.38
N ASN A 74 -14.00 9.26 13.30
CA ASN A 74 -13.53 9.55 11.95
C ASN A 74 -13.32 11.07 11.78
N HIS A 75 -12.24 11.45 11.10
CA HIS A 75 -12.03 12.83 10.69
C HIS A 75 -13.02 13.23 9.58
N GLU A 76 -13.74 14.33 9.78
CA GLU A 76 -14.64 14.90 8.78
C GLU A 76 -13.85 15.78 7.79
N TYR A 77 -13.93 15.47 6.50
CA TYR A 77 -13.33 16.30 5.47
C TYR A 77 -14.25 17.50 5.17
N ASN A 78 -13.72 18.71 5.30
CA ASN A 78 -14.36 19.90 4.78
C ASN A 78 -14.27 19.90 3.26
N VAL A 79 -15.27 19.30 2.60
CA VAL A 79 -15.42 19.41 1.15
C VAL A 79 -15.82 20.85 0.85
N LYS A 80 -14.87 21.66 0.38
CA LYS A 80 -15.20 22.93 -0.26
C LYS A 80 -16.10 22.60 -1.44
N GLU A 81 -17.18 23.37 -1.59
CA GLU A 81 -18.11 23.22 -2.72
C GLU A 81 -17.29 23.03 -3.99
N VAL A 82 -17.55 21.92 -4.67
CA VAL A 82 -17.00 21.67 -6.00
C VAL A 82 -17.53 22.83 -6.82
N VAL A 83 -16.69 23.83 -7.06
CA VAL A 83 -16.94 24.78 -8.14
C VAL A 83 -17.18 23.88 -9.32
N ASP A 84 -18.36 23.99 -9.94
CA ASP A 84 -18.63 23.38 -11.23
C ASP A 84 -17.59 23.97 -12.18
N ILE A 85 -16.39 23.37 -12.21
CA ILE A 85 -15.47 23.52 -13.31
C ILE A 85 -16.22 22.80 -14.40
N ALA A 86 -17.05 23.55 -15.13
CA ALA A 86 -17.46 23.13 -16.44
C ALA A 86 -16.15 22.71 -17.12
N ASP A 87 -16.07 21.45 -17.52
CA ASP A 87 -15.05 21.00 -18.45
C ASP A 87 -15.25 21.81 -19.74
N GLU A 88 -14.84 23.07 -19.74
CA GLU A 88 -14.66 23.86 -20.93
C GLU A 88 -13.51 23.18 -21.66
N LEU A 89 -13.89 22.26 -22.55
CA LEU A 89 -12.99 21.73 -23.57
C LEU A 89 -12.37 22.96 -24.27
N PRO A 90 -11.05 23.18 -24.17
CA PRO A 90 -10.43 24.30 -24.86
C PRO A 90 -10.69 24.13 -26.36
N ASP A 91 -11.07 25.23 -27.02
CA ASP A 91 -11.30 25.27 -28.46
C ASP A 91 -10.05 24.74 -29.18
N THR A 92 -10.19 23.60 -29.86
CA THR A 92 -9.07 22.82 -30.44
C THR A 92 -8.49 23.42 -31.74
N ASP A 93 -8.65 24.73 -31.95
CA ASP A 93 -8.16 25.41 -33.15
C ASP A 93 -6.67 25.80 -33.05
N ASP A 94 -6.06 25.63 -31.88
CA ASP A 94 -4.62 25.79 -31.70
C ASP A 94 -3.85 24.64 -32.38
N LEU A 95 -2.90 25.01 -33.25
CA LEU A 95 -2.05 24.10 -34.02
C LEU A 95 -1.32 23.08 -33.12
N GLU A 96 -0.96 23.48 -31.90
CA GLU A 96 -0.30 22.61 -30.91
C GLU A 96 -1.18 21.43 -30.48
N CYS A 97 -2.51 21.59 -30.45
CA CYS A 97 -3.43 20.51 -30.09
C CYS A 97 -3.58 19.47 -31.21
N LYS A 98 -3.38 19.85 -32.47
CA LYS A 98 -3.44 18.91 -33.61
C LYS A 98 -2.25 17.94 -33.61
N ASP A 99 -1.06 18.45 -33.30
CA ASP A 99 0.15 17.62 -33.17
C ASP A 99 0.01 16.64 -32.00
N ILE A 100 -0.55 17.11 -30.87
CA ILE A 100 -0.86 16.28 -29.71
C ILE A 100 -1.89 15.20 -30.05
N LEU A 101 -2.98 15.55 -30.75
CA LEU A 101 -4.00 14.59 -31.18
C LEU A 101 -3.44 13.53 -32.15
N SER A 102 -2.57 13.94 -33.08
CA SER A 102 -1.88 13.02 -33.99
C SER A 102 -1.00 12.05 -33.21
N LEU A 103 -0.23 12.56 -32.24
CA LEU A 103 0.63 11.74 -31.38
C LEU A 103 -0.17 10.74 -30.54
N TYR A 104 -1.32 11.14 -29.99
CA TYR A 104 -2.21 10.23 -29.26
C TYR A 104 -2.71 9.08 -30.13
N ASN A 105 -3.13 9.38 -31.37
CA ASN A 105 -3.60 8.35 -32.31
C ASN A 105 -2.47 7.38 -32.71
N GLU A 106 -1.24 7.87 -32.87
CA GLU A 106 -0.06 7.05 -33.17
C GLU A 106 0.26 6.10 -32.00
N ILE A 107 0.30 6.63 -30.77
CA ILE A 107 0.53 5.83 -29.55
C ILE A 107 -0.55 4.76 -29.37
N GLU A 108 -1.81 5.08 -29.64
CA GLU A 108 -2.92 4.11 -29.56
C GLU A 108 -2.78 3.00 -30.62
N GLY A 109 -2.40 3.35 -31.85
CA GLY A 109 -2.11 2.39 -32.90
C GLY A 109 -0.97 1.44 -32.56
N ASP A 110 0.11 1.95 -31.95
CA ASP A 110 1.23 1.15 -31.48
C ASP A 110 0.84 0.25 -30.31
N LEU A 111 0.08 0.76 -29.35
CA LEU A 111 -0.46 -0.06 -28.25
C LEU A 111 -1.35 -1.18 -28.77
N MET A 112 -2.14 -0.93 -29.81
CA MET A 112 -2.99 -1.96 -30.42
C MET A 112 -2.18 -3.06 -31.12
N GLN A 113 -0.98 -2.75 -31.62
CA GLN A 113 -0.06 -3.72 -32.20
C GLN A 113 0.76 -4.48 -31.14
N ILE A 114 1.09 -3.83 -30.02
CA ILE A 114 1.84 -4.44 -28.91
C ILE A 114 0.94 -5.37 -28.10
N VAL A 115 -0.33 -5.03 -27.94
CA VAL A 115 -1.27 -5.81 -27.13
C VAL A 115 -1.96 -6.86 -28.00
N ASP A 116 -1.49 -8.11 -27.93
CA ASP A 116 -2.20 -9.29 -28.43
C ASP A 116 -3.50 -9.49 -27.62
N PHE A 117 -4.54 -8.70 -27.89
CA PHE A 117 -5.86 -8.77 -27.24
C PHE A 117 -6.54 -10.15 -27.40
N GLY A 118 -6.02 -11.01 -28.28
CA GLY A 118 -6.50 -12.38 -28.48
C GLY A 118 -5.80 -13.46 -27.65
N ASN A 119 -4.64 -13.20 -27.03
CA ASN A 119 -3.82 -14.27 -26.44
C ASN A 119 -3.84 -14.32 -24.90
N ASN A 120 -4.07 -13.19 -24.21
CA ASN A 120 -3.98 -13.13 -22.74
C ASN A 120 -5.31 -12.83 -22.02
N GLY A 121 -6.45 -12.89 -22.71
CA GLY A 121 -7.77 -12.93 -22.07
C GLY A 121 -8.17 -11.73 -21.20
N PHE A 122 -7.44 -10.62 -21.27
CA PHE A 122 -7.75 -9.41 -20.52
C PHE A 122 -8.13 -8.29 -21.49
N VAL A 123 -9.43 -8.15 -21.73
CA VAL A 123 -10.00 -6.94 -22.34
C VAL A 123 -10.33 -6.01 -21.16
N PRO A 124 -9.69 -4.83 -21.03
CA PRO A 124 -10.11 -3.87 -20.02
C PRO A 124 -11.53 -3.37 -20.37
N ASP A 125 -12.41 -3.23 -19.37
CA ASP A 125 -13.79 -2.70 -19.50
C ASP A 125 -13.84 -1.20 -19.89
N CYS A 126 -12.76 -0.66 -20.45
CA CYS A 126 -12.71 0.71 -20.95
C CYS A 126 -13.47 0.79 -22.28
N GLU A 127 -14.58 1.52 -22.29
CA GLU A 127 -15.22 1.95 -23.53
C GLU A 127 -14.23 2.82 -24.33
N ILE A 128 -13.67 2.26 -25.41
CA ILE A 128 -12.82 3.02 -26.35
C ILE A 128 -13.69 4.09 -27.01
N ARG A 129 -13.52 5.35 -26.61
CA ARG A 129 -14.19 6.48 -27.24
C ARG A 129 -13.30 7.02 -28.34
N ILE A 130 -13.53 6.53 -29.56
CA ILE A 130 -12.96 7.12 -30.77
C ILE A 130 -13.52 8.56 -30.89
N VAL A 131 -12.67 9.56 -30.72
CA VAL A 131 -13.03 10.96 -30.94
C VAL A 131 -13.03 11.21 -32.44
N GLN A 132 -14.17 10.97 -33.08
CA GLN A 132 -14.41 11.45 -34.44
C GLN A 132 -14.75 12.94 -34.38
N GLY A 133 -13.99 13.76 -35.09
CA GLY A 133 -14.35 15.15 -35.35
C GLY A 133 -15.71 15.18 -36.04
N LYS A 134 -16.75 15.56 -35.29
CA LYS A 134 -18.10 15.69 -35.83
C LYS A 134 -18.30 17.10 -36.31
N GLU A 135 -18.44 17.25 -37.63
CA GLU A 135 -19.19 18.36 -38.19
C GLU A 135 -20.61 18.34 -37.60
N SER A 136 -21.04 19.51 -37.16
CA SER A 136 -22.26 19.71 -36.39
C SER A 136 -23.50 19.20 -37.13
N SER A 137 -24.24 18.28 -36.50
CA SER A 137 -25.69 18.20 -36.69
C SER A 137 -26.37 17.87 -35.36
N SER A 138 -27.37 18.67 -35.04
CA SER A 138 -28.13 18.68 -33.79
C SER A 138 -28.85 17.35 -33.52
N SER A 139 -28.81 16.82 -32.29
CA SER A 139 -29.92 16.03 -31.73
C SER A 139 -29.82 15.79 -30.21
N THR A 140 -30.84 16.30 -29.51
CA THR A 140 -31.53 15.82 -28.30
C THR A 140 -30.78 15.06 -27.18
N LYS A 141 -30.77 15.68 -26.00
CA LYS A 141 -30.33 15.16 -24.70
C LYS A 141 -31.01 13.82 -24.34
N LYS A 142 -30.23 12.75 -24.14
CA LYS A 142 -30.71 11.51 -23.50
C LYS A 142 -30.56 11.63 -21.98
N LYS A 143 -31.66 11.50 -21.23
CA LYS A 143 -31.64 11.32 -19.77
C LYS A 143 -30.99 9.97 -19.44
N LEU A 144 -30.00 9.98 -18.56
CA LEU A 144 -29.44 8.78 -17.96
C LEU A 144 -30.47 8.22 -16.97
N ASP A 145 -30.88 6.98 -17.18
CA ASP A 145 -31.84 6.27 -16.33
C ASP A 145 -31.09 5.71 -15.11
N VAL A 146 -31.34 6.29 -13.93
CA VAL A 146 -30.71 5.84 -12.69
C VAL A 146 -31.33 4.51 -12.29
N LYS A 147 -30.53 3.43 -12.33
CA LYS A 147 -30.98 2.08 -11.94
C LYS A 147 -31.36 2.07 -10.45
N SER A 148 -32.64 1.85 -10.15
CA SER A 148 -33.14 1.72 -8.78
C SER A 148 -32.48 0.55 -8.03
N LEU A 149 -32.11 0.80 -6.78
CA LEU A 149 -31.48 -0.20 -5.89
C LEU A 149 -32.48 -1.24 -5.32
N ASP A 150 -33.76 -1.12 -5.66
CA ASP A 150 -34.85 -1.97 -5.20
C ASP A 150 -34.70 -3.46 -5.59
N ARG A 151 -33.81 -3.78 -6.54
CA ARG A 151 -33.63 -5.15 -7.08
C ARG A 151 -32.38 -5.87 -6.57
N ILE A 152 -31.58 -5.23 -5.71
CA ILE A 152 -30.35 -5.84 -5.18
C ILE A 152 -30.72 -6.72 -3.97
N ARG A 153 -30.37 -8.02 -4.03
CA ARG A 153 -30.54 -8.92 -2.88
C ARG A 153 -29.66 -8.45 -1.73
N ASN A 154 -30.21 -8.46 -0.51
CA ASN A 154 -29.60 -8.01 0.75
C ASN A 154 -29.57 -6.50 1.00
N VAL A 155 -30.36 -5.70 0.27
CA VAL A 155 -30.55 -4.26 0.54
C VAL A 155 -32.02 -3.98 0.84
N THR A 156 -32.31 -3.20 1.89
CA THR A 156 -33.66 -2.70 2.20
C THR A 156 -33.63 -1.18 2.16
N VAL A 157 -34.35 -0.57 1.21
CA VAL A 157 -34.48 0.89 1.10
C VAL A 157 -35.62 1.35 1.99
N LEU A 158 -35.30 2.10 3.05
CA LEU A 158 -36.29 2.71 3.94
C LEU A 158 -36.92 3.92 3.22
N LYS A 159 -38.19 3.81 2.84
CA LYS A 159 -38.95 4.94 2.29
C LYS A 159 -39.35 5.88 3.43
N LYS A 160 -38.92 7.13 3.36
CA LYS A 160 -39.31 8.18 4.31
C LYS A 160 -40.76 8.58 4.02
N SER A 161 -41.63 8.49 5.03
CA SER A 161 -43.01 8.98 5.01
C SER A 161 -43.06 10.50 5.12
#